data_AF-A0A7C5FH45-F1
#
_entry.id   AF-A0A7C5FH45-F1
#
_cell.length_a   1.000
_cell.length_b   1.000
_cell.length_c   1.000
_cell.angle_alpha   90.00
_cell.angle_beta   90.00
_cell.angle_gamma   90.00
#
_symmetry.space_group_name_H-M   'P 1'
#
loop_
_entity.id
_entity.type
_entity.pdbx_description
1 polymer ?
#
loop_
_entity_poly.entity_id
_entity_poly.type
_entity_poly.pdbx_seq_one_letter_code
_entity_poly.pdbx_strand_id
1 'polypeptide(L)'
;SLTCNGNSHSFFNHPDLFAILSKFELIYFPLIDTKYSLEDILHKQLECDILIIEGSIKKGLIKNGVDYSKLIENYAQEAKHIITAGTCATFGGVFKEYDPERISGFCFDKERVKENFNSYKDKLISLPGCPIHPKWLSYVLQMLGSGNTIPIDKLNRPQELYNITVHTGCSRNEYFEWKIDTKGFGHKEGCSFYEHGCQGPYSRGSCNKILWNDTSSKTIVGTPCFGCTEPTFPKERFFFTKTNMGIPATMPLEVSKRAYLTITGIAKSFTIKRLERNIIDYDS
;
A
#
# COMPACT_ATOMS: atom_id res chain seq x y z
N SER A 1 -5.43 15.82 8.73
CA SER A 1 -4.30 15.29 7.94
C SER A 1 -4.21 15.95 6.56
N LEU A 2 -3.13 15.70 5.83
CA LEU A 2 -2.97 16.01 4.39
C LEU A 2 -3.32 14.76 3.59
N THR A 3 -4.40 14.82 2.80
CA THR A 3 -4.95 13.65 2.11
C THR A 3 -5.45 14.02 0.71
N CYS A 4 -5.41 13.03 -0.20
CA CYS A 4 -6.07 13.08 -1.51
C CYS A 4 -7.44 12.36 -1.51
N ASN A 5 -7.89 11.87 -0.36
CA ASN A 5 -9.12 11.08 -0.16
C ASN A 5 -9.17 9.75 -0.94
N GLY A 6 -8.06 9.33 -1.56
CA GLY A 6 -8.01 8.13 -2.37
C GLY A 6 -8.31 6.84 -1.59
N ASN A 7 -8.02 6.78 -0.29
CA ASN A 7 -8.32 5.58 0.51
C ASN A 7 -9.81 5.49 0.81
N SER A 8 -10.44 6.61 1.15
CA SER A 8 -11.89 6.70 1.28
C SER A 8 -12.60 6.30 -0.01
N HIS A 9 -12.20 6.87 -1.16
CA HIS A 9 -12.76 6.50 -2.46
C HIS A 9 -12.53 5.03 -2.81
N SER A 10 -11.35 4.49 -2.49
CA SER A 10 -11.08 3.07 -2.66
C SER A 10 -12.05 2.21 -1.85
N PHE A 11 -12.26 2.54 -0.57
CA PHE A 11 -13.18 1.81 0.30
C PHE A 11 -14.63 1.90 -0.18
N PHE A 12 -15.06 3.04 -0.72
CA PHE A 12 -16.39 3.19 -1.31
C PHE A 12 -16.64 2.29 -2.53
N ASN A 13 -15.59 1.77 -3.18
CA ASN A 13 -15.72 0.78 -4.24
C ASN A 13 -15.85 -0.67 -3.71
N HIS A 14 -15.93 -0.88 -2.40
CA HIS A 14 -16.15 -2.22 -1.85
C HIS A 14 -17.58 -2.70 -2.18
N PRO A 15 -17.78 -3.88 -2.82
CA PRO A 15 -19.11 -4.38 -3.18
C PRO A 15 -20.07 -4.47 -1.98
N ASP A 16 -19.56 -4.94 -0.84
CA ASP A 16 -20.33 -5.10 0.40
C ASP A 16 -20.25 -3.90 1.37
N LEU A 17 -19.96 -2.69 0.88
CA LEU A 17 -19.73 -1.50 1.72
C LEU A 17 -20.81 -1.31 2.78
N PHE A 18 -22.08 -1.30 2.38
CA PHE A 18 -23.20 -1.06 3.29
C PHE A 18 -23.35 -2.14 4.35
N ALA A 19 -23.13 -3.40 3.99
CA ALA A 19 -23.19 -4.53 4.93
C ALA A 19 -22.04 -4.51 5.94
N ILE A 20 -20.88 -3.96 5.56
CA ILE A 20 -19.77 -3.72 6.49
C ILE A 20 -20.11 -2.56 7.41
N LEU A 21 -20.51 -1.41 6.85
CA LEU A 21 -20.81 -0.21 7.62
C LEU A 21 -21.99 -0.39 8.58
N SER A 22 -22.97 -1.22 8.27
CA SER A 22 -24.11 -1.50 9.17
C SER A 22 -23.70 -2.20 10.46
N LYS A 23 -22.46 -2.71 10.58
CA LYS A 23 -21.92 -3.33 11.79
C LYS A 23 -21.23 -2.33 12.72
N PHE A 24 -21.10 -1.07 12.32
CA PHE A 24 -20.39 -0.04 13.07
C PHE A 24 -21.26 1.21 13.23
N GLU A 25 -21.17 1.87 14.39
CA GLU A 25 -21.66 3.24 14.52
C GLU A 25 -20.63 4.19 13.92
N LEU A 26 -20.97 4.82 12.79
CA LEU A 26 -20.09 5.80 12.16
C LEU A 26 -20.26 7.16 12.84
N ILE A 27 -19.33 7.47 13.74
CA ILE A 27 -19.36 8.71 14.54
C ILE A 27 -19.10 9.93 13.64
N TYR A 28 -18.03 9.89 12.84
CA TYR A 28 -17.66 10.99 11.95
C TYR A 28 -16.88 10.49 10.73
N PHE A 29 -17.22 11.03 9.56
CA PHE A 29 -16.53 10.77 8.30
C PHE A 29 -16.60 12.00 7.39
N PRO A 30 -15.48 12.62 6.96
CA PRO A 30 -15.52 13.92 6.29
C PRO A 30 -16.21 14.00 4.91
N LEU A 31 -16.46 12.86 4.25
CA LEU A 31 -17.01 12.80 2.88
C LEU A 31 -18.47 12.35 2.79
N ILE A 32 -19.08 11.91 3.90
CA ILE A 32 -20.47 11.49 3.94
C ILE A 32 -21.13 12.02 5.20
N ASP A 33 -22.44 12.16 5.18
CA ASP A 33 -23.17 12.62 6.36
C ASP A 33 -23.09 11.57 7.47
N THR A 34 -22.79 12.04 8.67
CA THR A 34 -22.72 11.24 9.89
C THR A 34 -23.58 11.84 10.98
N LYS A 35 -23.85 11.05 12.02
CA LYS A 35 -24.66 11.46 13.17
C LYS A 35 -24.12 12.71 13.86
N TYR A 36 -22.79 12.86 13.90
CA TYR A 36 -22.12 13.99 14.54
C TYR A 36 -21.41 14.84 13.48
N SER A 37 -21.42 16.16 13.72
CA SER A 37 -20.68 17.15 12.93
C SER A 37 -19.23 17.27 13.38
N LEU A 38 -18.39 17.93 12.59
CA LEU A 38 -17.02 18.24 13.03
C LEU A 38 -16.99 19.05 14.33
N GLU A 39 -17.92 19.99 14.53
CA GLU A 39 -18.01 20.78 15.77
C GLU A 39 -18.29 19.88 16.98
N ASP A 40 -19.16 18.88 16.82
CA ASP A 40 -19.40 17.88 17.87
C ASP A 40 -18.12 17.10 18.20
N ILE A 41 -17.36 16.68 17.18
CA ILE A 41 -16.09 15.96 17.37
C ILE A 41 -15.07 16.80 18.14
N LEU A 42 -15.07 18.12 17.94
CA LEU A 42 -14.16 19.04 18.60
C LEU A 42 -14.54 19.32 20.05
N HIS A 43 -15.83 19.35 20.38
CA HIS A 43 -16.31 19.86 21.66
C HIS A 43 -16.90 18.81 22.59
N LYS A 44 -17.43 17.69 22.08
CA LYS A 44 -18.17 16.69 22.88
C LYS A 44 -17.33 15.50 23.32
N GLN A 45 -16.10 15.36 22.83
CA GLN A 45 -15.16 14.27 23.16
C GLN A 45 -15.87 12.91 23.18
N LEU A 46 -16.32 12.48 22.01
CA LEU A 46 -17.13 11.27 21.86
C LEU A 46 -16.27 10.01 22.04
N GLU A 47 -16.83 8.96 22.64
CA GLU A 47 -16.15 7.66 22.74
C GLU A 47 -15.78 7.15 21.35
N CYS A 48 -14.56 6.66 21.17
CA CYS A 48 -14.06 6.16 19.89
C CYS A 48 -13.41 4.80 20.10
N ASP A 49 -13.97 3.74 19.50
CA ASP A 49 -13.34 2.41 19.54
C ASP A 49 -12.24 2.27 18.49
N ILE A 50 -12.53 2.71 17.27
CA ILE A 50 -11.65 2.55 16.11
C ILE A 50 -11.41 3.92 15.48
N LEU A 51 -10.17 4.41 15.59
CA LEU A 51 -9.72 5.61 14.91
C LEU A 51 -9.07 5.25 13.58
N ILE A 52 -9.66 5.67 12.46
CA ILE A 52 -9.06 5.51 11.13
C ILE A 52 -8.43 6.83 10.69
N ILE A 53 -7.11 6.82 10.50
CA ILE A 53 -6.33 7.97 10.07
C ILE A 53 -6.05 7.82 8.58
N GLU A 54 -6.64 8.68 7.76
CA GLU A 54 -6.27 8.83 6.35
C GLU A 54 -5.41 10.09 6.15
N GLY A 55 -4.31 9.95 5.41
CA GLY A 55 -3.43 11.06 5.05
C GLY A 55 -2.27 11.33 6.02
N SER A 56 -1.29 12.10 5.55
CA SER A 56 -0.05 12.38 6.29
C SER A 56 -0.28 13.40 7.41
N ILE A 57 0.56 13.34 8.45
CA ILE A 57 0.54 14.24 9.59
C ILE A 57 1.57 15.34 9.37
N LYS A 58 1.09 16.59 9.37
CA LYS A 58 1.92 17.80 9.40
C LYS A 58 1.70 18.48 10.75
N LYS A 59 2.77 18.64 11.54
CA LYS A 59 2.68 19.33 12.85
C LYS A 59 2.22 20.77 12.65
N GLY A 60 1.27 21.23 13.47
CA GLY A 60 0.72 22.59 13.40
C GLY A 60 -0.12 22.86 12.15
N LEU A 61 -0.68 21.82 11.52
CA LEU A 61 -1.61 21.99 10.40
C LEU A 61 -2.97 22.47 10.92
N ILE A 62 -3.19 23.77 10.81
CA ILE A 62 -4.47 24.41 11.12
C ILE A 62 -5.32 24.48 9.85
N LYS A 63 -6.54 23.93 9.89
CA LYS A 63 -7.55 24.10 8.83
C LYS A 63 -8.84 24.56 9.49
N ASN A 64 -9.44 25.65 9.01
CA ASN A 64 -10.65 26.24 9.57
C ASN A 64 -10.57 26.46 11.10
N GLY A 65 -9.42 26.93 11.59
CA GLY A 65 -9.20 27.15 13.03
C GLY A 65 -8.90 25.89 13.85
N VAL A 66 -8.92 24.70 13.24
CA VAL A 66 -8.71 23.41 13.92
C VAL A 66 -7.30 22.89 13.67
N ASP A 67 -6.56 22.59 14.74
CA ASP A 67 -5.33 21.80 14.64
C ASP A 67 -5.69 20.31 14.53
N TYR A 68 -5.70 19.81 13.30
CA TYR A 68 -6.03 18.42 13.02
C TYR A 68 -4.99 17.43 13.56
N SER A 69 -3.74 17.85 13.75
CA SER A 69 -2.72 16.97 14.31
C SER A 69 -3.02 16.69 15.78
N LYS A 70 -3.37 17.72 16.54
CA LYS A 70 -3.80 17.60 17.93
C LYS A 70 -5.13 16.85 18.07
N LEU A 71 -6.09 17.09 17.18
CA LEU A 71 -7.36 16.36 17.18
C LEU A 71 -7.14 14.85 17.02
N ILE A 72 -6.30 14.44 16.05
CA ILE A 72 -5.95 13.04 15.83
C ILE A 72 -5.26 12.45 17.06
N GLU A 73 -4.34 13.20 17.68
CA GLU A 73 -3.64 12.75 18.90
C GLU A 73 -4.59 12.53 20.08
N ASN A 74 -5.56 13.42 20.29
CA ASN A 74 -6.55 13.29 21.36
C ASN A 74 -7.37 12.00 21.21
N TYR A 75 -7.95 11.76 20.02
CA TYR A 75 -8.71 10.54 19.76
C TYR A 75 -7.82 9.29 19.75
N ALA A 76 -6.55 9.40 19.33
CA ALA A 76 -5.62 8.28 19.35
C ALA A 76 -5.28 7.81 20.77
N GLN A 77 -5.31 8.70 21.76
CA GLN A 77 -5.09 8.32 23.17
C GLN A 77 -6.22 7.43 23.67
N GLU A 78 -7.47 7.74 23.34
CA GLU A 78 -8.66 7.05 23.83
C GLU A 78 -9.04 5.82 22.99
N ALA A 79 -8.72 5.83 21.70
CA ALA A 79 -9.10 4.75 20.79
C ALA A 79 -8.58 3.39 21.24
N LYS A 80 -9.43 2.36 21.17
CA LYS A 80 -9.04 0.95 21.41
C LYS A 80 -8.17 0.41 20.28
N HIS A 81 -8.43 0.87 19.05
CA HIS A 81 -7.65 0.53 17.85
C HIS A 81 -7.41 1.75 16.98
N ILE A 82 -6.22 1.83 16.38
CA ILE A 82 -5.82 2.88 15.44
C ILE A 82 -5.46 2.22 14.12
N ILE A 83 -6.12 2.61 13.03
CA ILE A 83 -5.81 2.14 11.67
C ILE A 83 -5.18 3.29 10.90
N THR A 84 -3.94 3.13 10.44
CA THR A 84 -3.36 4.07 9.46
C THR A 84 -3.71 3.62 8.05
N ALA A 85 -4.63 4.35 7.43
CA ALA A 85 -5.15 4.06 6.10
C ALA A 85 -4.29 4.74 5.03
N GLY A 86 -3.49 3.93 4.35
CA GLY A 86 -2.67 4.31 3.22
C GLY A 86 -1.25 4.71 3.61
N THR A 87 -0.39 4.77 2.60
CA THR A 87 1.04 5.06 2.77
C THR A 87 1.29 6.48 3.27
N CYS A 88 0.39 7.41 2.98
CA CYS A 88 0.42 8.76 3.54
C CYS A 88 0.29 8.72 5.07
N ALA A 89 -0.73 8.04 5.60
CA ALA A 89 -0.93 7.93 7.05
C ALA A 89 0.11 7.03 7.72
N THR A 90 0.58 5.99 7.03
CA THR A 90 1.55 5.04 7.59
C THR A 90 2.96 5.63 7.61
N PHE A 91 3.51 6.01 6.45
CA PHE A 91 4.92 6.35 6.25
C PHE A 91 5.16 7.82 5.84
N GLY A 92 4.11 8.59 5.56
CA GLY A 92 4.17 9.97 5.08
C GLY A 92 3.86 10.10 3.59
N GLY A 93 4.16 9.07 2.79
CA GLY A 93 3.79 8.96 1.37
C GLY A 93 4.15 10.18 0.51
N VAL A 94 3.38 10.42 -0.54
CA VAL A 94 3.68 11.48 -1.53
C VAL A 94 3.75 12.88 -0.91
N PHE A 95 2.90 13.18 0.08
CA PHE A 95 2.90 14.49 0.74
C PHE A 95 4.18 14.74 1.53
N LYS A 96 4.88 13.69 1.98
CA LYS A 96 6.15 13.87 2.67
C LYS A 96 7.21 14.54 1.78
N GLU A 97 7.21 14.23 0.49
CA GLU A 97 8.21 14.81 -0.43
C GLU A 97 8.04 16.34 -0.61
N TYR A 98 6.89 16.89 -0.26
CA TYR A 98 6.65 18.34 -0.30
C TYR A 98 7.33 19.09 0.85
N ASP A 99 7.39 18.50 2.05
CA ASP A 99 7.98 19.13 3.24
C ASP A 99 8.57 18.02 4.14
N PRO A 100 9.75 17.47 3.78
CA PRO A 100 10.32 16.27 4.41
C PRO A 100 10.69 16.46 5.89
N GLU A 101 10.79 17.67 6.39
CA GLU A 101 11.11 17.91 7.80
C GLU A 101 9.86 17.91 8.68
N ARG A 102 8.70 18.31 8.14
CA ARG A 102 7.48 18.56 8.92
C ARG A 102 6.35 17.57 8.64
N ILE A 103 6.39 16.86 7.51
CA ILE A 103 5.38 15.88 7.12
C ILE A 103 5.91 14.47 7.38
N SER A 104 5.11 13.65 8.06
CA SER A 104 5.40 12.25 8.36
C SER A 104 4.12 11.41 8.34
N GLY A 105 4.25 10.10 8.49
CA GLY A 105 3.12 9.26 8.90
C GLY A 105 2.81 9.44 10.38
N PHE A 106 1.82 8.70 10.88
CA PHE A 106 1.38 8.82 12.26
C PHE A 106 2.46 8.33 13.23
N CYS A 107 2.92 7.07 13.08
CA CYS A 107 3.97 6.48 13.91
C CYS A 107 5.27 6.16 13.16
N PHE A 108 5.31 6.37 11.84
CA PHE A 108 6.53 6.21 11.05
C PHE A 108 6.83 7.46 10.24
N ASP A 109 8.09 7.59 9.87
CA ASP A 109 8.62 8.59 8.99
C ASP A 109 9.53 7.93 7.95
N LYS A 110 8.97 7.59 6.78
CA LYS A 110 9.54 6.57 5.89
C LYS A 110 9.82 5.30 6.70
N GLU A 111 11.06 4.78 6.65
CA GLU A 111 11.47 3.58 7.41
C GLU A 111 11.71 3.85 8.90
N ARG A 112 11.82 5.13 9.30
CA ARG A 112 12.13 5.50 10.69
C ARG A 112 10.88 5.36 11.57
N VAL A 113 11.01 4.63 12.66
CA VAL A 113 9.99 4.58 13.72
C VAL A 113 10.03 5.87 14.53
N LYS A 114 8.88 6.50 14.76
CA LYS A 114 8.76 7.73 15.56
C LYS A 114 8.62 7.41 17.05
N GLU A 115 8.93 8.37 17.91
CA GLU A 115 8.87 8.23 19.37
C GLU A 115 7.49 7.79 19.90
N ASN A 116 6.41 8.26 19.27
CA ASN A 116 5.04 7.92 19.64
C ASN A 116 4.63 6.47 19.29
N PHE A 117 5.45 5.74 18.52
CA PHE A 117 5.11 4.36 18.12
C PHE A 117 4.91 3.45 19.33
N ASN A 118 5.79 3.52 20.34
CA ASN A 118 5.70 2.64 21.51
C ASN A 118 4.41 2.87 22.31
N SER A 119 3.89 4.10 22.34
CA SER A 119 2.63 4.43 23.02
C SER A 119 1.40 3.83 22.33
N TYR A 120 1.50 3.53 21.04
CA TYR A 120 0.37 3.08 20.22
C TYR A 120 0.55 1.67 19.65
N LYS A 121 1.72 1.05 19.85
CA LYS A 121 2.15 -0.18 19.16
C LYS A 121 1.11 -1.29 19.25
N ASP A 122 0.57 -1.54 20.43
CA ASP A 122 -0.34 -2.68 20.69
C ASP A 122 -1.74 -2.47 20.13
N LYS A 123 -2.10 -1.22 19.79
CA LYS A 123 -3.38 -0.85 19.18
C LYS A 123 -3.28 -0.35 17.74
N LEU A 124 -2.08 -0.25 17.19
CA LEU A 124 -1.82 0.28 15.85
C LEU A 124 -1.86 -0.84 14.81
N ILE A 125 -2.66 -0.64 13.76
CA ILE A 125 -2.70 -1.45 12.55
C ILE A 125 -2.35 -0.56 11.35
N SER A 126 -1.26 -0.93 10.67
CA SER A 126 -0.76 -0.22 9.49
C SER A 126 -1.29 -0.84 8.22
N LEU A 127 -2.00 -0.07 7.40
CA LEU A 127 -2.46 -0.48 6.08
C LEU A 127 -1.85 0.42 5.00
N PRO A 128 -0.55 0.28 4.68
CA PRO A 128 0.04 1.06 3.59
C PRO A 128 -0.49 0.60 2.22
N GLY A 129 -0.52 1.55 1.29
CA GLY A 129 -1.11 1.46 -0.04
C GLY A 129 -1.44 2.86 -0.56
N CYS A 130 -1.44 3.08 -1.87
CA CYS A 130 -1.77 4.38 -2.47
C CYS A 130 -2.71 4.21 -3.68
N PRO A 131 -4.02 3.96 -3.44
CA PRO A 131 -4.67 3.84 -2.13
C PRO A 131 -4.55 2.43 -1.52
N ILE A 132 -5.09 2.22 -0.31
CA ILE A 132 -5.31 0.88 0.25
C ILE A 132 -6.33 0.10 -0.56
N HIS A 133 -6.19 -1.22 -0.62
CA HIS A 133 -7.20 -2.07 -1.23
C HIS A 133 -8.48 -2.10 -0.38
N PRO A 134 -9.69 -1.99 -0.96
CA PRO A 134 -10.94 -1.96 -0.16
C PRO A 134 -11.09 -3.20 0.72
N LYS A 135 -10.78 -4.39 0.17
CA LYS A 135 -10.86 -5.66 0.92
C LYS A 135 -9.92 -5.70 2.14
N TRP A 136 -8.79 -4.98 2.12
CA TRP A 136 -7.86 -4.95 3.26
C TRP A 136 -8.45 -4.22 4.46
N LEU A 137 -9.09 -3.06 4.24
CA LEU A 137 -9.78 -2.34 5.31
C LEU A 137 -10.97 -3.16 5.82
N SER A 138 -11.75 -3.75 4.92
CA SER A 138 -12.89 -4.60 5.32
C SER A 138 -12.45 -5.79 6.17
N TYR A 139 -11.30 -6.41 5.87
CA TYR A 139 -10.75 -7.52 6.62
C TYR A 139 -10.42 -7.08 8.05
N VAL A 140 -9.70 -5.96 8.20
CA VAL A 140 -9.34 -5.44 9.52
C VAL A 140 -10.57 -5.08 10.33
N LEU A 141 -11.54 -4.36 9.74
CA LEU A 141 -12.77 -4.00 10.44
C LEU A 141 -13.54 -5.24 10.92
N GLN A 142 -13.70 -6.25 10.07
CA GLN A 142 -14.40 -7.49 10.44
C GLN A 142 -13.67 -8.27 11.55
N MET A 143 -12.35 -8.32 11.49
CA MET A 143 -11.53 -8.96 12.53
C MET A 143 -11.68 -8.25 13.88
N LEU A 144 -11.60 -6.92 13.89
CA LEU A 144 -11.79 -6.12 15.11
C LEU A 144 -13.23 -6.23 15.64
N GLY A 145 -14.24 -6.14 14.78
CA GLY A 145 -15.65 -6.27 15.17
C GLY A 145 -16.01 -7.66 15.70
N SER A 146 -15.23 -8.70 15.35
CA SER A 146 -15.41 -10.05 15.88
C SER A 146 -14.54 -10.34 17.12
N GLY A 147 -13.75 -9.36 17.59
CA GLY A 147 -12.82 -9.54 18.71
C GLY A 147 -11.63 -10.46 18.41
N ASN A 148 -11.33 -10.71 17.13
CA ASN A 148 -10.27 -11.61 16.74
C ASN A 148 -8.90 -10.92 16.77
N THR A 149 -7.86 -11.66 17.17
CA THR A 149 -6.48 -11.19 17.10
C THR A 149 -5.98 -11.15 15.65
N ILE A 150 -5.28 -10.08 15.28
CA ILE A 150 -4.65 -9.92 13.97
C ILE A 150 -3.13 -10.03 14.14
N PRO A 151 -2.48 -11.10 13.63
CA PRO A 151 -1.02 -11.18 13.62
C PRO A 151 -0.42 -10.05 12.78
N ILE A 152 0.57 -9.35 13.32
CA ILE A 152 1.21 -8.19 12.68
C ILE A 152 2.69 -8.43 12.38
N ASP A 153 3.22 -7.75 11.36
CA ASP A 153 4.63 -7.73 11.04
C ASP A 153 5.39 -6.59 11.75
N LYS A 154 6.69 -6.41 11.42
CA LYS A 154 7.55 -5.39 12.03
C LYS A 154 7.12 -3.94 11.78
N LEU A 155 6.27 -3.70 10.78
CA LEU A 155 5.71 -2.39 10.44
C LEU A 155 4.26 -2.26 10.94
N ASN A 156 3.83 -3.14 11.85
CA ASN A 156 2.46 -3.28 12.35
C ASN A 156 1.42 -3.55 11.25
N ARG A 157 1.82 -4.22 10.17
CA ARG A 157 0.89 -4.58 9.09
C ARG A 157 0.32 -5.98 9.31
N PRO A 158 -0.97 -6.23 9.03
CA PRO A 158 -1.53 -7.58 9.12
C PRO A 158 -0.77 -8.59 8.25
N GLN A 159 -0.27 -9.67 8.84
CA GLN A 159 0.54 -10.67 8.12
C GLN A 159 -0.26 -11.32 6.98
N GLU A 160 -1.54 -11.62 7.18
CA GLU A 160 -2.43 -12.15 6.13
C GLU A 160 -2.40 -11.33 4.84
N LEU A 161 -2.21 -10.01 4.95
CA LEU A 161 -2.28 -9.09 3.81
C LEU A 161 -0.88 -8.79 3.22
N TYR A 162 0.16 -8.77 4.06
CA TYR A 162 1.48 -8.27 3.70
C TYR A 162 2.62 -9.31 3.79
N ASN A 163 2.35 -10.57 4.12
CA ASN A 163 3.40 -11.60 4.20
C ASN A 163 3.75 -12.24 2.84
N ILE A 164 3.14 -11.76 1.76
CA ILE A 164 3.50 -12.10 0.38
C ILE A 164 3.94 -10.86 -0.37
N THR A 165 4.75 -11.04 -1.41
CA THR A 165 5.09 -9.94 -2.33
C THR A 165 4.00 -9.76 -3.37
N VAL A 166 3.87 -8.54 -3.91
CA VAL A 166 2.98 -8.22 -5.04
C VAL A 166 3.33 -9.05 -6.27
N HIS A 167 4.55 -9.58 -6.38
CA HIS A 167 4.91 -10.52 -7.43
C HIS A 167 4.14 -11.84 -7.35
N THR A 168 3.67 -12.24 -6.17
CA THR A 168 2.82 -13.43 -5.97
C THR A 168 1.50 -13.27 -6.72
N GLY A 169 1.18 -14.23 -7.58
CA GLY A 169 -0.01 -14.18 -8.45
C GLY A 169 0.15 -13.29 -9.69
N CYS A 170 1.34 -12.74 -9.95
CA CYS A 170 1.57 -11.94 -11.15
C CYS A 170 1.41 -12.80 -12.41
N SER A 171 0.54 -12.38 -13.34
CA SER A 171 0.36 -13.06 -14.64
C SER A 171 1.62 -13.07 -15.51
N ARG A 172 2.58 -12.18 -15.24
CA ARG A 172 3.88 -12.10 -15.94
C ARG A 172 4.97 -12.95 -15.31
N ASN A 173 4.64 -13.85 -14.37
CA ASN A 173 5.63 -14.63 -13.63
C ASN A 173 6.51 -15.46 -14.58
N GLU A 174 5.93 -16.07 -15.61
CA GLU A 174 6.70 -16.85 -16.59
C GLU A 174 7.78 -16.00 -17.28
N TYR A 175 7.46 -14.78 -17.71
CA TYR A 175 8.44 -13.86 -18.29
C TYR A 175 9.53 -13.44 -17.29
N PHE A 176 9.17 -13.27 -16.01
CA PHE A 176 10.13 -12.98 -14.94
C PHE A 176 11.11 -14.14 -14.75
N GLU A 177 10.64 -15.38 -14.72
CA GLU A 177 11.49 -16.56 -14.56
C GLU A 177 12.51 -16.67 -15.69
N TRP A 178 12.07 -16.46 -16.94
CA TRP A 178 12.90 -16.56 -18.13
C TRP A 178 13.71 -15.31 -18.47
N LYS A 179 13.63 -14.26 -17.64
CA LYS A 179 14.40 -13.01 -17.80
C LYS A 179 14.08 -12.27 -19.11
N ILE A 180 12.83 -12.36 -19.55
CA ILE A 180 12.32 -11.70 -20.75
C ILE A 180 11.52 -10.48 -20.32
N ASP A 181 12.05 -9.28 -20.57
CA ASP A 181 11.34 -8.03 -20.29
C ASP A 181 10.42 -7.65 -21.45
N THR A 182 9.43 -6.82 -21.14
CA THR A 182 8.53 -6.19 -22.10
C THR A 182 9.31 -5.22 -22.97
N LYS A 183 8.85 -4.99 -24.20
CA LYS A 183 9.43 -3.99 -25.11
C LYS A 183 8.91 -2.57 -24.84
N GLY A 184 7.88 -2.45 -23.99
CA GLY A 184 7.30 -1.17 -23.62
C GLY A 184 6.13 -1.29 -22.63
N PHE A 185 5.54 -0.16 -22.27
CA PHE A 185 4.35 -0.12 -21.41
C PHE A 185 3.08 -0.52 -22.17
N GLY A 186 2.09 -1.06 -21.45
CA GLY A 186 0.79 -1.44 -22.03
C GLY A 186 0.77 -2.78 -22.76
N HIS A 187 1.92 -3.31 -23.16
CA HIS A 187 2.04 -4.66 -23.73
C HIS A 187 1.53 -5.72 -22.76
N LYS A 188 0.91 -6.80 -23.26
CA LYS A 188 0.45 -7.93 -22.44
C LYS A 188 1.58 -8.92 -22.17
N GLU A 189 2.53 -9.02 -23.10
CA GLU A 189 3.74 -9.83 -23.02
C GLU A 189 4.87 -9.17 -22.22
N GLY A 190 5.82 -9.99 -21.79
CA GLY A 190 7.06 -9.56 -21.15
C GLY A 190 6.92 -9.18 -19.67
N CYS A 191 8.02 -9.30 -18.94
CA CYS A 191 8.13 -8.79 -17.58
C CYS A 191 8.26 -7.26 -17.59
N SER A 192 7.98 -6.55 -16.49
CA SER A 192 8.26 -5.10 -16.41
C SER A 192 9.35 -4.80 -15.38
N PHE A 193 10.13 -5.80 -15.01
CA PHE A 193 11.02 -5.75 -13.85
C PHE A 193 12.45 -5.38 -14.22
N TYR A 194 12.98 -5.87 -15.33
CA TYR A 194 14.42 -5.78 -15.61
C TYR A 194 14.83 -4.40 -16.10
N GLU A 195 13.98 -3.76 -16.89
CA GLU A 195 14.25 -2.43 -17.46
C GLU A 195 13.21 -1.41 -17.00
N HIS A 196 11.96 -1.84 -16.88
CA HIS A 196 10.79 -0.96 -16.70
C HIS A 196 10.44 -0.60 -15.24
N GLY A 197 11.30 -0.92 -14.27
CA GLY A 197 11.17 -0.39 -12.90
C GLY A 197 10.20 -1.10 -11.97
N CYS A 198 9.61 -2.25 -12.34
CA CYS A 198 8.62 -2.93 -11.50
C CYS A 198 9.17 -3.26 -10.11
N GLN A 199 8.42 -2.85 -9.08
CA GLN A 199 8.73 -3.08 -7.67
C GLN A 199 8.03 -4.31 -7.09
N GLY A 200 7.31 -5.09 -7.90
CA GLY A 200 6.53 -6.24 -7.44
C GLY A 200 7.31 -7.20 -6.54
N PRO A 201 8.54 -7.60 -6.91
CA PRO A 201 9.39 -8.46 -6.08
C PRO A 201 9.99 -7.78 -4.84
N TYR A 202 9.86 -6.46 -4.71
CA TYR A 202 10.36 -5.67 -3.57
C TYR A 202 9.25 -5.18 -2.63
N SER A 203 7.99 -5.47 -2.94
CA SER A 203 6.85 -4.86 -2.26
C SER A 203 5.88 -5.90 -1.77
N ARG A 204 5.49 -5.78 -0.51
CA ARG A 204 4.54 -6.66 0.14
C ARG A 204 3.11 -6.24 -0.14
N GLY A 205 2.25 -7.21 -0.39
CA GLY A 205 0.84 -6.99 -0.68
C GLY A 205 0.27 -8.03 -1.64
N SER A 206 -1.06 -8.15 -1.63
CA SER A 206 -1.79 -9.17 -2.37
C SER A 206 -2.42 -8.68 -3.69
N CYS A 207 -2.03 -7.52 -4.21
CA CYS A 207 -2.67 -6.85 -5.36
C CYS A 207 -2.84 -7.74 -6.61
N ASN A 208 -1.90 -8.66 -6.87
CA ASN A 208 -1.98 -9.58 -8.00
C ASN A 208 -2.71 -10.89 -7.69
N LYS A 209 -2.95 -11.20 -6.41
CA LYS A 209 -3.71 -12.37 -5.97
C LYS A 209 -5.20 -12.08 -5.87
N ILE A 210 -5.57 -10.90 -5.34
CA ILE A 210 -6.98 -10.53 -5.12
C ILE A 210 -7.55 -9.61 -6.19
N LEU A 211 -6.68 -8.95 -6.97
CA LEU A 211 -7.02 -7.96 -8.00
C LEU A 211 -7.76 -6.73 -7.48
N TRP A 212 -7.58 -5.61 -8.16
CA TRP A 212 -8.35 -4.39 -7.95
C TRP A 212 -9.69 -4.50 -8.66
N ASN A 213 -10.75 -4.13 -7.94
CA ASN A 213 -12.14 -4.15 -8.42
C ASN A 213 -12.52 -5.53 -9.00
N ASP A 214 -11.93 -6.59 -8.44
CA ASP A 214 -12.10 -7.99 -8.86
C ASP A 214 -11.82 -8.24 -10.35
N THR A 215 -11.10 -7.32 -11.01
CA THR A 215 -10.95 -7.30 -12.46
C THR A 215 -9.49 -7.29 -12.89
N SER A 216 -8.65 -6.45 -12.29
CA SER A 216 -7.33 -6.17 -12.87
C SER A 216 -6.26 -5.77 -11.86
N SER A 217 -5.03 -5.56 -12.33
CA SER A 217 -3.92 -5.01 -11.56
C SER A 217 -3.01 -4.22 -12.48
N LYS A 218 -2.07 -3.43 -11.91
CA LYS A 218 -1.09 -2.68 -12.71
C LYS A 218 -0.33 -3.57 -13.70
N THR A 219 0.16 -4.72 -13.22
CA THR A 219 0.95 -5.62 -14.06
C THR A 219 0.10 -6.31 -15.12
N ILE A 220 -1.21 -6.54 -14.88
CA ILE A 220 -2.10 -7.07 -15.92
C ILE A 220 -2.19 -6.10 -17.11
N VAL A 221 -2.29 -4.79 -16.84
CA VAL A 221 -2.40 -3.75 -17.88
C VAL A 221 -1.05 -3.23 -18.41
N GLY A 222 0.06 -3.92 -18.14
CA GLY A 222 1.38 -3.49 -18.66
C GLY A 222 1.97 -2.27 -17.99
N THR A 223 1.58 -2.01 -16.75
CA THR A 223 2.19 -0.98 -15.89
C THR A 223 3.01 -1.67 -14.79
N PRO A 224 4.27 -1.23 -14.53
CA PRO A 224 5.04 -1.75 -13.41
C PRO A 224 4.35 -1.49 -12.07
N CYS A 225 4.56 -2.38 -11.09
CA CYS A 225 4.26 -2.07 -9.70
C CYS A 225 5.18 -0.93 -9.24
N PHE A 226 4.64 0.07 -8.55
CA PHE A 226 5.42 1.19 -8.00
C PHE A 226 5.84 1.01 -6.55
N GLY A 227 5.43 -0.10 -5.93
CA GLY A 227 5.78 -0.43 -4.55
C GLY A 227 5.13 0.48 -3.52
N CYS A 228 3.90 0.92 -3.79
CA CYS A 228 3.20 1.90 -2.95
C CYS A 228 2.84 1.42 -1.55
N THR A 229 3.10 0.16 -1.21
CA THR A 229 2.90 -0.43 0.12
C THR A 229 4.15 -0.39 1.01
N GLU A 230 5.30 0.04 0.47
CA GLU A 230 6.56 0.07 1.18
C GLU A 230 6.96 1.49 1.63
N PRO A 231 7.76 1.63 2.71
CA PRO A 231 8.20 2.94 3.20
C PRO A 231 9.05 3.74 2.20
N THR A 232 9.67 3.04 1.24
CA THR A 232 10.48 3.65 0.17
C THR A 232 9.64 4.37 -0.90
N PHE A 233 8.31 4.31 -0.84
CA PHE A 233 7.42 4.99 -1.78
C PHE A 233 7.06 6.41 -1.30
N PRO A 234 7.09 7.42 -2.19
CA PRO A 234 7.45 7.34 -3.61
C PRO A 234 8.97 7.21 -3.86
N LYS A 235 9.33 6.56 -4.96
CA LYS A 235 10.71 6.50 -5.44
C LYS A 235 10.99 7.62 -6.42
N GLU A 236 12.24 8.08 -6.49
CA GLU A 236 12.65 9.12 -7.46
C GLU A 236 12.53 8.65 -8.92
N ARG A 237 12.80 7.36 -9.20
CA ARG A 237 12.79 6.79 -10.56
C ARG A 237 11.85 5.60 -10.64
N PHE A 238 10.60 5.82 -11.06
CA PHE A 238 9.55 4.78 -11.11
C PHE A 238 9.71 3.76 -12.25
N PHE A 239 10.25 4.20 -13.39
CA PHE A 239 10.23 3.46 -14.65
C PHE A 239 11.59 2.90 -15.04
N PHE A 240 12.50 2.76 -14.08
CA PHE A 240 13.86 2.33 -14.32
C PHE A 240 14.32 1.34 -13.25
N THR A 241 14.83 0.20 -13.68
CA THR A 241 15.54 -0.73 -12.80
C THR A 241 17.03 -0.59 -13.02
N LYS A 242 17.77 -0.26 -11.94
CA LYS A 242 19.23 -0.28 -11.98
C LYS A 242 19.71 -1.72 -12.14
N THR A 243 20.47 -2.00 -13.21
CA THR A 243 21.04 -3.32 -13.46
C THR A 243 22.56 -3.27 -13.61
N ASN A 244 23.22 -4.40 -13.33
CA ASN A 244 24.62 -4.67 -13.62
C ASN A 244 24.65 -5.86 -14.59
N MET A 245 25.03 -5.63 -15.85
CA MET A 245 25.01 -6.67 -16.92
C MET A 245 23.63 -7.35 -17.09
N GLY A 246 22.55 -6.56 -17.03
CA GLY A 246 21.18 -7.08 -17.19
C GLY A 246 20.69 -7.93 -16.02
N ILE A 247 21.27 -7.75 -14.83
CA ILE A 247 20.85 -8.33 -13.55
C ILE A 247 20.53 -7.18 -12.60
N PRO A 248 19.41 -7.20 -11.85
CA PRO A 248 19.07 -6.10 -10.94
C PRO A 248 20.18 -5.85 -9.91
N ALA A 249 20.46 -4.59 -9.61
CA ALA A 249 21.50 -4.21 -8.66
C ALA A 249 21.14 -4.62 -7.22
N THR A 250 19.85 -4.66 -6.91
CA THR A 250 19.28 -5.15 -5.64
C THR A 250 18.55 -6.46 -5.91
N MET A 251 18.68 -7.45 -5.02
CA MET A 251 17.98 -8.72 -5.18
C MET A 251 16.55 -8.62 -4.66
N PRO A 252 15.58 -9.34 -5.27
CA PRO A 252 14.23 -9.48 -4.73
C PRO A 252 14.24 -9.84 -3.24
N LEU A 253 13.17 -9.45 -2.53
CA LEU A 253 13.07 -9.70 -1.10
C LEU A 253 13.28 -11.19 -0.79
N GLU A 254 14.09 -11.46 0.24
CA GLU A 254 14.33 -12.81 0.76
C GLU A 254 14.98 -13.77 -0.26
N VAL A 255 15.55 -13.25 -1.36
CA VAL A 255 16.29 -14.04 -2.35
C VAL A 255 17.79 -13.81 -2.22
N SER A 256 18.57 -14.90 -2.10
CA SER A 256 20.02 -14.80 -2.02
C SER A 256 20.63 -14.39 -3.37
N LYS A 257 21.60 -13.47 -3.33
CA LYS A 257 22.30 -12.98 -4.54
C LYS A 257 22.92 -14.11 -5.35
N ARG A 258 23.61 -15.05 -4.67
CA ARG A 258 24.28 -16.17 -5.34
C ARG A 258 23.27 -17.06 -6.08
N ALA A 259 22.19 -17.47 -5.43
CA ALA A 259 21.17 -18.30 -6.06
C ALA A 259 20.51 -17.57 -7.24
N TYR A 260 20.20 -16.28 -7.08
CA TYR A 260 19.60 -15.48 -8.14
C TYR A 260 20.50 -15.39 -9.37
N LEU A 261 21.80 -15.19 -9.19
CA LEU A 261 22.77 -15.18 -10.28
C LEU A 261 22.84 -16.52 -11.01
N THR A 262 22.88 -17.63 -10.26
CA THR A 262 22.89 -18.99 -10.82
C THR A 262 21.64 -19.25 -11.66
N ILE A 263 20.45 -18.99 -11.11
CA ILE A 263 19.17 -19.17 -11.82
C ILE A 263 19.09 -18.25 -13.04
N THR A 264 19.57 -17.01 -12.93
CA THR A 264 19.59 -16.08 -14.07
C THR A 264 20.49 -16.58 -15.19
N GLY A 265 21.66 -17.14 -14.88
CA GLY A 265 22.55 -17.73 -15.89
C GLY A 265 21.90 -18.91 -16.61
N ILE A 266 21.23 -19.79 -15.86
CA ILE A 266 20.48 -20.92 -16.42
C ILE A 266 19.32 -20.40 -17.28
N ALA A 267 18.49 -19.50 -16.77
CA ALA A 267 17.33 -18.98 -17.50
C ALA A 267 17.72 -18.33 -18.84
N LYS A 268 18.81 -17.54 -18.85
CA LYS A 268 19.31 -16.88 -20.06
C LYS A 268 19.98 -17.84 -21.06
N SER A 269 20.24 -19.10 -20.70
CA SER A 269 20.73 -20.10 -21.67
C SER A 269 19.61 -20.79 -22.46
N PHE A 270 18.34 -20.55 -22.10
CA PHE A 270 17.19 -21.03 -22.85
C PHE A 270 16.66 -19.95 -23.78
N THR A 271 16.12 -20.38 -24.92
CA THR A 271 15.38 -19.54 -25.87
C THR A 271 13.98 -20.12 -26.01
N ILE A 272 12.96 -19.37 -25.58
CA ILE A 272 11.56 -19.83 -25.59
C ILE A 272 10.79 -18.95 -26.58
N LYS A 273 10.71 -19.40 -27.84
CA LYS A 273 10.12 -18.64 -28.96
C LYS A 273 8.72 -18.07 -28.65
N ARG A 274 7.90 -18.80 -27.89
CA ARG A 274 6.56 -18.34 -27.49
C ARG A 274 6.59 -17.05 -26.65
N LEU A 275 7.63 -16.86 -25.83
CA LEU A 275 7.76 -15.71 -24.93
C LEU A 275 8.46 -14.52 -25.59
N GLU A 276 9.14 -14.71 -26.71
CA GLU A 276 9.88 -13.64 -27.40
C GLU A 276 9.07 -12.97 -28.54
N ARG A 277 8.00 -13.64 -29.00
CA ARG A 277 7.05 -13.11 -29.97
C ARG A 277 5.94 -12.30 -29.31
N ASN A 278 5.31 -11.42 -30.07
CA ASN A 278 4.12 -10.70 -29.63
C ASN A 278 2.96 -11.70 -29.43
N ILE A 279 2.09 -11.44 -28.46
CA ILE A 279 0.90 -12.29 -28.23
C ILE A 279 -0.14 -12.06 -29.35
N ILE A 280 -0.24 -10.82 -29.82
CA ILE A 280 -1.15 -10.41 -30.89
C ILE A 280 -0.28 -9.74 -31.95
N ASP A 281 -0.31 -10.27 -33.16
CA ASP A 281 0.25 -9.61 -34.34
C ASP A 281 -0.89 -8.82 -35.00
N TYR A 282 -0.87 -7.49 -34.87
CA TYR A 282 -1.89 -6.62 -35.47
C TYR A 282 -1.63 -6.35 -36.96
N ASP A 283 -0.47 -6.77 -37.48
CA ASP A 283 0.01 -6.48 -38.84
C ASP A 283 -0.09 -7.69 -39.79
N SER A 284 -0.95 -8.67 -39.48
CA SER A 284 -1.22 -9.84 -40.34
C SER A 284 -2.47 -9.68 -41.20
#